data_AF-A0A382TYY3-F1
#
_entry.id   AF-A0A382TYY3-F1
#
_cell.length_a   1.000
_cell.length_b   1.000
_cell.length_c   1.000
_cell.angle_alpha   90.00
_cell.angle_beta   90.00
_cell.angle_gamma   90.00
#
_symmetry.space_group_name_H-M   'P 1'
#
loop_
_entity.id
_entity.type
_entity.pdbx_description
1 polymer ?
#
loop_
_entity_poly.entity_id
_entity_poly.type
_entity_poly.pdbx_seq_one_letter_code
_entity_poly.pdbx_strand_id
1 'polypeptide(L)'
;MPQDSPNPLPTDQTPTNLQEPAVFDDPISSNELIEAARDYARAVALAENTAAAAREADITLVEADIAALIAVNNGWEANLNNEQNPPRREMGFGAEVNTDSNPDDLAAVARAAEFAKLHYQQLKAVAMSADLAATSASQAAEAAEKHLLDIAKTRPTGPVDQPAEAPTTDQVEVTV
;
A
#
# COMPACT_ATOMS: atom_id res chain seq x y z
N MET A 1 29.30 -72.29 -57.26
CA MET A 1 28.48 -71.94 -56.07
C MET A 1 29.42 -71.76 -54.89
N PRO A 2 29.21 -70.75 -54.04
CA PRO A 2 30.24 -69.81 -53.62
C PRO A 2 30.89 -70.09 -52.25
N GLN A 3 32.02 -69.42 -52.06
CA GLN A 3 32.66 -69.04 -50.79
C GLN A 3 31.75 -68.10 -49.98
N ASP A 4 31.84 -68.12 -48.65
CA ASP A 4 31.90 -66.90 -47.81
C ASP A 4 32.31 -67.24 -46.36
N SER A 5 33.49 -66.76 -45.97
CA SER A 5 33.82 -66.31 -44.60
C SER A 5 33.47 -64.80 -44.51
N PRO A 6 33.65 -64.04 -43.41
CA PRO A 6 33.82 -64.32 -41.98
C PRO A 6 32.88 -63.45 -41.07
N ASN A 7 33.01 -63.62 -39.74
CA ASN A 7 32.52 -62.81 -38.61
C ASN A 7 32.50 -61.26 -38.80
N PRO A 8 31.68 -60.49 -38.02
CA PRO A 8 32.05 -60.14 -36.63
C PRO A 8 30.90 -59.94 -35.61
N LEU A 9 31.26 -60.00 -34.31
CA LEU A 9 30.48 -59.49 -33.18
C LEU A 9 30.36 -57.96 -33.24
N PRO A 10 29.29 -57.37 -32.66
CA PRO A 10 29.50 -56.19 -31.83
C PRO A 10 28.79 -56.24 -30.47
N THR A 11 29.45 -55.51 -29.56
CA THR A 11 29.19 -55.13 -28.18
C THR A 11 27.89 -54.35 -27.94
N ASP A 12 27.50 -54.29 -26.65
CA ASP A 12 26.54 -53.38 -26.01
C ASP A 12 25.07 -53.58 -26.44
N GLN A 13 24.07 -53.64 -25.57
CA GLN A 13 23.76 -52.62 -24.57
C GLN A 13 22.88 -53.23 -23.46
N THR A 14 23.30 -53.06 -22.22
CA THR A 14 22.38 -52.85 -21.10
C THR A 14 21.76 -51.46 -21.29
N PRO A 15 20.44 -51.30 -21.07
CA PRO A 15 19.97 -50.13 -20.37
C PRO A 15 19.53 -50.61 -19.00
N THR A 16 20.44 -50.40 -18.06
CA THR A 16 20.13 -50.13 -16.66
C THR A 16 18.85 -49.31 -16.62
N ASN A 17 17.79 -49.85 -16.02
CA ASN A 17 16.60 -49.11 -15.67
C ASN A 17 17.03 -48.13 -14.56
N LEU A 18 17.69 -47.04 -14.97
CA LEU A 18 17.99 -45.90 -14.14
C LEU A 18 16.65 -45.23 -13.91
N GLN A 19 16.02 -45.65 -12.82
CA GLN A 19 15.03 -44.86 -12.13
C GLN A 19 15.59 -43.44 -12.04
N GLU A 20 14.98 -42.52 -12.78
CA GLU A 20 15.21 -41.09 -12.62
C GLU A 20 15.09 -40.81 -11.11
N PRO A 21 16.16 -40.34 -10.43
CA PRO A 21 15.96 -39.79 -9.12
C PRO A 21 14.98 -38.64 -9.32
N ALA A 22 13.85 -38.70 -8.59
CA ALA A 22 12.96 -37.58 -8.45
C ALA A 22 13.82 -36.35 -8.25
N VAL A 23 13.65 -35.35 -9.13
CA VAL A 23 14.28 -34.04 -9.01
C VAL A 23 13.95 -33.56 -7.61
N PHE A 24 14.90 -33.71 -6.69
CA PHE A 24 14.78 -33.25 -5.33
C PHE A 24 14.55 -31.75 -5.42
N ASP A 25 13.46 -31.28 -4.78
CA ASP A 25 13.17 -29.86 -4.61
C ASP A 25 14.47 -29.13 -4.27
N ASP A 26 14.88 -28.21 -5.15
CA ASP A 26 16.07 -27.38 -4.93
C ASP A 26 15.90 -26.69 -3.56
N PRO A 27 16.92 -26.76 -2.68
CA PRO A 27 16.83 -26.09 -1.40
C PRO A 27 16.73 -24.59 -1.67
N ILE A 28 15.58 -24.02 -1.33
CA ILE A 28 15.33 -22.57 -1.36
C ILE A 28 16.55 -21.85 -0.81
N SER A 29 17.14 -20.99 -1.62
CA SER A 29 18.37 -20.32 -1.21
C SER A 29 18.04 -19.36 -0.07
N SER A 30 18.90 -19.30 0.95
CA SER A 30 18.75 -18.33 2.05
C SER A 30 18.59 -16.89 1.56
N ASN A 31 19.04 -16.58 0.34
CA ASN A 31 18.87 -15.27 -0.29
C ASN A 31 17.41 -14.98 -0.70
N GLU A 32 16.66 -15.98 -1.18
CA GLU A 32 15.26 -15.81 -1.56
C GLU A 32 14.38 -15.49 -0.35
N LEU A 33 14.64 -16.15 0.79
CA LEU A 33 13.95 -15.85 2.03
C LEU A 33 14.27 -14.44 2.55
N ILE A 34 15.54 -14.02 2.45
CA ILE A 34 15.97 -12.67 2.85
C ILE A 34 15.32 -11.60 1.97
N GLU A 35 15.26 -11.81 0.65
CA GLU A 35 14.60 -10.87 -0.26
C GLU A 35 13.08 -10.84 -0.03
N ALA A 36 12.42 -11.98 0.15
CA ALA A 36 10.99 -12.02 0.48
C ALA A 36 10.69 -11.28 1.80
N ALA A 37 11.56 -11.40 2.81
CA ALA A 37 11.41 -10.68 4.07
C ALA A 37 11.61 -9.17 3.90
N ARG A 38 12.54 -8.75 3.04
CA ARG A 38 12.74 -7.33 2.71
C ARG A 38 11.56 -6.75 1.97
N ASP A 39 11.01 -7.47 1.01
CA ASP A 39 9.85 -7.04 0.24
C ASP A 39 8.60 -6.94 1.11
N TYR A 40 8.39 -7.90 2.02
CA TYR A 40 7.35 -7.79 3.05
C TYR A 40 7.54 -6.54 3.92
N ALA A 41 8.75 -6.32 4.44
CA ALA A 41 9.02 -5.14 5.29
C ALA A 41 8.76 -3.82 4.54
N ARG A 42 9.14 -3.73 3.25
CA ARG A 42 8.82 -2.57 2.40
C ARG A 42 7.33 -2.40 2.18
N ALA A 43 6.61 -3.49 1.93
CA ALA A 43 5.17 -3.45 1.70
C ALA A 43 4.40 -3.01 2.96
N VAL A 44 4.81 -3.49 4.14
CA VAL A 44 4.24 -3.04 5.42
C VAL A 44 4.51 -1.54 5.65
N ALA A 45 5.74 -1.08 5.46
CA ALA A 45 6.06 0.34 5.61
C ALA A 45 5.26 1.22 4.63
N LEU A 46 5.04 0.76 3.40
CA LEU A 46 4.18 1.43 2.42
C LEU A 46 2.71 1.47 2.91
N ALA A 47 2.19 0.36 3.42
CA ALA A 47 0.82 0.28 3.93
C ALA A 47 0.60 1.21 5.12
N GLU A 48 1.55 1.28 6.05
CA GLU A 48 1.50 2.21 7.19
C GLU A 48 1.52 3.68 6.72
N ASN A 49 2.42 4.03 5.80
CA ASN A 49 2.53 5.40 5.30
C ASN A 49 1.27 5.83 4.53
N THR A 50 0.72 4.96 3.69
CA THR A 50 -0.50 5.26 2.93
C THR A 50 -1.73 5.32 3.83
N ALA A 51 -1.80 4.48 4.87
CA ALA A 51 -2.86 4.58 5.89
C ALA A 51 -2.78 5.90 6.68
N ALA A 52 -1.57 6.38 7.00
CA ALA A 52 -1.39 7.68 7.64
C ALA A 52 -1.84 8.82 6.71
N ALA A 53 -1.45 8.78 5.44
CA ALA A 53 -1.86 9.75 4.44
C ALA A 53 -3.38 9.77 4.21
N ALA A 54 -4.04 8.61 4.22
CA ALA A 54 -5.50 8.53 4.14
C ALA A 54 -6.19 9.23 5.31
N ARG A 55 -5.72 9.00 6.55
CA ARG A 55 -6.25 9.69 7.74
C ARG A 55 -6.05 11.20 7.68
N GLU A 56 -4.90 11.65 7.20
CA GLU A 56 -4.64 13.09 7.02
C GLU A 56 -5.58 13.68 5.97
N ALA A 57 -5.78 12.99 4.84
CA ALA A 57 -6.71 13.41 3.81
C ALA A 57 -8.16 13.50 4.34
N ASP A 58 -8.61 12.54 5.15
CA ASP A 58 -9.93 12.59 5.80
C ASP A 58 -10.09 13.80 6.72
N ILE A 59 -9.06 14.12 7.53
CA ILE A 59 -9.09 15.31 8.39
C ILE A 59 -9.24 16.58 7.53
N THR A 60 -8.43 16.72 6.47
CA THR A 60 -8.52 17.88 5.57
C THR A 60 -9.88 17.97 4.85
N LEU A 61 -10.48 16.84 4.51
CA LEU A 61 -11.82 16.79 3.92
C LEU A 61 -12.87 17.31 4.90
N VAL A 62 -12.81 16.89 6.16
CA VAL A 62 -13.74 17.36 7.21
C VAL A 62 -13.58 18.86 7.43
N GLU A 63 -12.36 19.38 7.48
CA GLU A 63 -12.10 20.82 7.59
C GLU A 63 -12.71 21.60 6.41
N ALA A 64 -12.58 21.07 5.20
CA ALA A 64 -13.14 21.69 4.01
C ALA A 64 -14.68 21.62 3.96
N ASP A 65 -15.28 20.55 4.46
CA ASP A 65 -16.74 20.44 4.60
C ASP A 65 -17.28 21.49 5.57
N ILE A 66 -16.63 21.63 6.73
CA ILE A 66 -16.95 22.68 7.71
C ILE A 66 -16.83 24.06 7.07
N ALA A 67 -15.75 24.33 6.33
CA ALA A 67 -15.55 25.61 5.65
C ALA A 67 -16.63 25.88 4.58
N ALA A 68 -17.04 24.85 3.83
CA ALA A 68 -18.12 24.97 2.84
C ALA A 68 -19.47 25.28 3.50
N LEU A 69 -19.79 24.60 4.61
CA LEU A 69 -21.00 24.87 5.39
C LEU A 69 -21.00 26.29 5.98
N ILE A 70 -19.89 26.74 6.53
CA ILE A 70 -19.74 28.12 7.03
C ILE A 70 -19.98 29.12 5.90
N ALA A 71 -19.37 28.91 4.72
CA ALA A 71 -19.54 29.83 3.59
C ALA A 71 -21.00 29.88 3.09
N VAL A 72 -21.70 28.75 3.09
CA VAL A 72 -23.14 28.70 2.76
C VAL A 72 -23.97 29.46 3.82
N ASN A 73 -23.71 29.22 5.10
CA ASN A 73 -24.41 29.92 6.19
C ASN A 73 -24.20 31.43 6.12
N ASN A 74 -22.96 31.88 5.85
CA ASN A 74 -22.67 33.30 5.63
C ASN A 74 -23.49 33.88 4.47
N GLY A 75 -23.71 33.11 3.41
CA GLY A 75 -24.59 33.50 2.30
C GLY A 75 -26.04 33.65 2.72
N TRP A 76 -26.56 32.74 3.54
CA TRP A 76 -27.92 32.84 4.09
C TRP A 76 -28.06 34.02 5.05
N GLU A 77 -27.09 34.24 5.93
CA GLU A 77 -27.07 35.39 6.84
C GLU A 77 -27.03 36.72 6.07
N ALA A 78 -26.21 36.82 5.03
CA ALA A 78 -26.15 38.00 4.19
C ALA A 78 -27.49 38.27 3.47
N ASN A 79 -28.15 37.21 2.99
CA ASN A 79 -29.48 37.33 2.37
C ASN A 79 -30.57 37.74 3.37
N LEU A 80 -30.57 37.15 4.58
CA LEU A 80 -31.50 37.53 5.66
C LEU A 80 -31.34 38.98 6.08
N ASN A 81 -30.10 39.47 6.20
CA ASN A 81 -29.81 40.86 6.53
C ASN A 81 -30.26 41.84 5.44
N ASN A 82 -30.18 41.43 4.16
CA ASN A 82 -30.73 42.20 3.05
C ASN A 82 -32.27 42.26 3.10
N GLU A 83 -32.93 41.13 3.34
CA GLU A 83 -34.40 41.03 3.44
C GLU A 83 -34.98 41.81 4.63
N GLN A 84 -34.23 41.98 5.73
CA GLN A 84 -34.64 42.76 6.90
C GLN A 84 -34.51 44.29 6.72
N ASN A 85 -33.94 44.75 5.60
CA ASN A 85 -33.79 46.16 5.25
C ASN A 85 -34.71 46.58 4.07
N PRO A 86 -36.05 46.37 4.10
CA PRO A 86 -36.89 47.13 3.22
C PRO A 86 -36.80 48.61 3.64
N PRO A 87 -36.88 49.58 2.71
CA PRO A 87 -36.97 50.99 3.07
C PRO A 87 -38.19 51.12 3.97
N ARG A 88 -37.97 51.37 5.27
CA ARG A 88 -39.05 51.72 6.18
C ARG A 88 -39.67 52.96 5.58
N ARG A 89 -40.89 52.83 5.03
CA ARG A 89 -41.72 53.99 4.71
C ARG A 89 -42.14 54.61 6.05
N GLU A 90 -41.20 55.28 6.71
CA GLU A 90 -41.48 56.08 7.88
C GLU A 90 -42.31 57.27 7.40
N MET A 91 -43.57 57.27 7.81
CA MET A 91 -44.46 58.41 7.67
C MET A 91 -43.92 59.56 8.53
N GLY A 92 -42.96 60.31 8.01
CA GLY A 92 -42.47 61.57 8.57
C GLY A 92 -41.48 61.43 9.72
N PHE A 93 -40.41 62.23 9.66
CA PHE A 93 -39.24 62.31 10.55
C PHE A 93 -38.09 61.37 10.19
N GLY A 94 -37.37 61.78 9.14
CA GLY A 94 -36.25 61.04 8.57
C GLY A 94 -35.07 60.84 9.51
N ALA A 95 -34.54 59.62 9.48
CA ALA A 95 -33.23 59.38 8.87
C ALA A 95 -33.33 58.06 8.10
N GLU A 96 -33.11 58.09 6.78
CA GLU A 96 -32.89 56.87 6.00
C GLU A 96 -31.60 56.22 6.51
N VAL A 97 -31.72 55.20 7.36
CA VAL A 97 -30.62 54.25 7.55
C VAL A 97 -30.75 53.21 6.44
N ASN A 98 -30.36 53.61 5.22
CA ASN A 98 -30.07 52.64 4.18
C ASN A 98 -28.79 51.92 4.60
N THR A 99 -28.90 50.82 5.34
CA THR A 99 -27.86 49.79 5.29
C THR A 99 -28.09 49.00 4.02
N ASP A 100 -27.80 49.65 2.88
CA ASP A 100 -27.70 48.99 1.59
C ASP A 100 -26.63 47.91 1.75
N SER A 101 -27.06 46.65 1.90
CA SER A 101 -26.13 45.55 1.71
C SER A 101 -25.75 45.58 0.24
N ASN A 102 -24.52 45.97 -0.06
CA ASN A 102 -24.05 46.19 -1.42
C ASN A 102 -24.26 44.90 -2.23
N PRO A 103 -24.96 44.92 -3.37
CA PRO A 103 -25.13 43.73 -4.20
C PRO A 103 -23.80 43.08 -4.60
N ASP A 104 -22.70 43.85 -4.65
CA ASP A 104 -21.36 43.30 -4.87
C ASP A 104 -20.87 42.44 -3.69
N ASP A 105 -21.27 42.75 -2.46
CA ASP A 105 -20.93 41.97 -1.26
C ASP A 105 -21.68 40.64 -1.25
N LEU A 106 -22.97 40.65 -1.65
CA LEU A 106 -23.76 39.41 -1.80
C LEU A 106 -23.18 38.50 -2.89
N ALA A 107 -22.78 39.08 -4.03
CA ALA A 107 -22.14 38.35 -5.10
C ALA A 107 -20.77 37.77 -4.67
N ALA A 108 -20.01 38.51 -3.85
CA ALA A 108 -18.74 38.05 -3.31
C ALA A 108 -18.93 36.86 -2.35
N VAL A 109 -19.90 36.92 -1.44
CA VAL A 109 -20.21 35.82 -0.51
C VAL A 109 -20.71 34.58 -1.26
N ALA A 110 -21.57 34.76 -2.27
CA ALA A 110 -22.04 33.67 -3.11
C ALA A 110 -20.88 32.97 -3.86
N ARG A 111 -19.95 33.75 -4.43
CA ARG A 111 -18.74 33.19 -5.06
C ARG A 111 -17.86 32.44 -4.06
N ALA A 112 -17.67 32.98 -2.86
CA ALA A 112 -16.89 32.32 -1.81
C ALA A 112 -17.50 30.95 -1.43
N ALA A 113 -18.82 30.86 -1.34
CA ALA A 113 -19.52 29.59 -1.10
C ALA A 113 -19.31 28.58 -2.23
N GLU A 114 -19.37 29.02 -3.50
CA GLU A 114 -19.10 28.13 -4.64
C GLU A 114 -17.64 27.65 -4.68
N PHE A 115 -16.67 28.51 -4.38
CA PHE A 115 -15.26 28.10 -4.27
C PHE A 115 -15.04 27.11 -3.12
N ALA A 116 -15.68 27.32 -1.97
CA ALA A 116 -15.57 26.41 -0.85
C ALA A 116 -16.16 25.03 -1.18
N LYS A 117 -17.32 24.97 -1.86
CA LYS A 117 -17.89 23.72 -2.37
C LYS A 117 -16.95 23.02 -3.37
N LEU A 118 -16.37 23.76 -4.30
CA LEU A 118 -15.41 23.19 -5.26
C LEU A 118 -14.20 22.59 -4.54
N HIS A 119 -13.65 23.32 -3.56
CA HIS A 119 -12.51 22.85 -2.78
C HIS A 119 -12.83 21.60 -1.97
N TYR A 120 -14.01 21.54 -1.35
CA TYR A 120 -14.52 20.32 -0.72
C TYR A 120 -14.57 19.14 -1.69
N GLN A 121 -15.10 19.32 -2.91
CA GLN A 121 -15.15 18.22 -3.90
C GLN A 121 -13.75 17.77 -4.34
N GLN A 122 -12.80 18.70 -4.45
CA GLN A 122 -11.40 18.37 -4.75
C GLN A 122 -10.80 17.52 -3.64
N LEU A 123 -10.92 17.94 -2.38
CA LEU A 123 -10.40 17.20 -1.23
C LEU A 123 -11.11 15.87 -1.03
N LYS A 124 -12.39 15.77 -1.39
CA LYS A 124 -13.12 14.50 -1.40
C LYS A 124 -12.52 13.51 -2.38
N ALA A 125 -12.15 13.96 -3.57
CA ALA A 125 -11.46 13.11 -4.54
C ALA A 125 -10.07 12.68 -4.03
N VAL A 126 -9.34 13.58 -3.36
CA VAL A 126 -8.05 13.27 -2.73
C VAL A 126 -8.21 12.20 -1.65
N ALA A 127 -9.16 12.36 -0.72
CA ALA A 127 -9.44 11.39 0.34
C ALA A 127 -9.78 10.01 -0.25
N MET A 128 -10.69 9.95 -1.24
CA MET A 128 -11.04 8.70 -1.92
C MET A 128 -9.82 8.03 -2.60
N SER A 129 -8.92 8.83 -3.17
CA SER A 129 -7.70 8.29 -3.80
C SER A 129 -6.70 7.77 -2.76
N ALA A 130 -6.61 8.44 -1.61
CA ALA A 130 -5.73 8.03 -0.52
C ALA A 130 -6.24 6.75 0.14
N ASP A 131 -7.56 6.62 0.34
CA ASP A 131 -8.19 5.39 0.82
C ASP A 131 -7.94 4.20 -0.11
N LEU A 132 -8.07 4.42 -1.42
CA LEU A 132 -7.78 3.38 -2.41
C LEU A 132 -6.31 2.96 -2.36
N ALA A 133 -5.39 3.92 -2.23
CA ALA A 133 -3.97 3.65 -2.10
C ALA A 133 -3.64 2.87 -0.82
N ALA A 134 -4.23 3.24 0.31
CA ALA A 134 -4.08 2.53 1.59
C ALA A 134 -4.60 1.09 1.50
N THR A 135 -5.76 0.90 0.89
CA THR A 135 -6.35 -0.44 0.68
C THR A 135 -5.45 -1.31 -0.20
N SER A 136 -4.97 -0.75 -1.31
CA SER A 136 -4.07 -1.46 -2.24
C SER A 136 -2.75 -1.84 -1.56
N ALA A 137 -2.15 -0.92 -0.80
CA ALA A 137 -0.92 -1.17 -0.07
C ALA A 137 -1.09 -2.23 1.03
N SER A 138 -2.23 -2.24 1.74
CA SER A 138 -2.56 -3.30 2.71
C SER A 138 -2.63 -4.67 2.04
N GLN A 139 -3.33 -4.77 0.91
CA GLN A 139 -3.43 -6.02 0.16
C GLN A 139 -2.07 -6.49 -0.37
N ALA A 140 -1.21 -5.55 -0.80
CA ALA A 140 0.15 -5.88 -1.22
C ALA A 140 1.01 -6.40 -0.06
N ALA A 141 0.86 -5.83 1.15
CA ALA A 141 1.54 -6.31 2.35
C ALA A 141 1.08 -7.72 2.73
N GLU A 142 -0.24 -7.99 2.70
CA GLU A 142 -0.79 -9.32 2.94
C GLU A 142 -0.30 -10.36 1.91
N ALA A 143 -0.23 -9.97 0.63
CA ALA A 143 0.30 -10.84 -0.41
C ALA A 143 1.79 -11.15 -0.21
N ALA A 144 2.59 -10.14 0.17
CA ALA A 144 4.02 -10.31 0.47
C ALA A 144 4.23 -11.18 1.72
N GLU A 145 3.38 -11.04 2.74
CA GLU A 145 3.40 -11.90 3.93
C GLU A 145 3.15 -13.36 3.56
N LYS A 146 2.11 -13.61 2.77
CA LYS A 146 1.77 -14.95 2.31
C LYS A 146 2.93 -15.57 1.53
N HIS A 147 3.53 -14.81 0.62
CA HIS A 147 4.70 -15.25 -0.15
C HIS A 147 5.89 -15.60 0.76
N LEU A 148 6.18 -14.76 1.75
CA LEU A 148 7.24 -15.03 2.74
C LEU A 148 6.97 -16.31 3.52
N LEU A 149 5.73 -16.52 3.97
CA LEU A 149 5.33 -17.73 4.71
C LEU A 149 5.40 -18.98 3.85
N ASP A 150 5.03 -18.89 2.58
CA ASP A 150 5.08 -20.03 1.65
C ASP A 150 6.54 -20.44 1.39
N ILE A 151 7.46 -19.49 1.17
CA ILE A 151 8.90 -19.74 1.04
C ILE A 151 9.49 -20.32 2.35
N ALA A 152 9.05 -19.83 3.51
CA ALA A 152 9.55 -20.32 4.78
C ALA A 152 9.15 -21.78 5.06
N LYS A 153 7.95 -22.21 4.63
CA LYS A 153 7.41 -23.57 4.84
C LYS A 153 8.04 -24.63 3.96
N THR A 154 8.47 -24.26 2.76
CA THR A 154 9.08 -25.16 1.78
C THR A 154 10.56 -25.44 2.06
N ARG A 155 11.14 -24.84 3.11
CA ARG A 155 12.49 -25.17 3.58
C ARG A 155 12.51 -26.56 4.22
N PRO A 156 13.27 -27.54 3.68
CA PRO A 156 13.59 -28.73 4.44
C PRO A 156 14.44 -28.32 5.66
N THR A 157 14.02 -28.68 6.86
CA THR A 157 14.87 -28.67 8.05
C THR A 157 15.99 -29.70 7.84
N GLY A 158 17.03 -29.31 7.10
CA GLY A 158 18.28 -30.06 7.05
C GLY A 158 18.88 -30.15 8.46
N PRO A 159 19.57 -31.25 8.79
CA PRO A 159 20.08 -31.48 10.14
C PRO A 159 20.93 -30.30 10.57
N VAL A 160 20.54 -29.68 11.67
CA VAL A 160 21.36 -28.75 12.43
C VAL A 160 22.67 -29.47 12.69
N ASP A 161 23.77 -28.95 12.16
CA ASP A 161 25.12 -29.44 12.43
C ASP A 161 25.27 -29.64 13.94
N GLN A 162 25.34 -30.92 14.30
CA GLN A 162 25.60 -31.40 15.64
C GLN A 162 26.97 -30.84 16.05
N PRO A 163 27.12 -30.21 17.22
CA PRO A 163 28.40 -29.66 17.63
C PRO A 163 29.43 -30.79 17.64
N ALA A 164 30.50 -30.61 16.85
CA ALA A 164 31.59 -31.57 16.72
C ALA A 164 32.05 -32.02 18.12
N GLU A 165 31.82 -33.30 18.43
CA GLU A 165 32.44 -33.95 19.58
C GLU A 165 33.96 -33.82 19.44
N ALA A 166 34.59 -33.29 20.49
CA ALA A 166 36.03 -33.13 20.56
C ALA A 166 36.71 -34.51 20.47
N PRO A 167 37.72 -34.72 19.60
CA PRO A 167 38.56 -35.89 19.69
C PRO A 167 39.50 -35.75 20.88
N THR A 168 39.18 -36.50 21.94
CA THR A 168 40.14 -36.90 22.96
C THR A 168 41.22 -37.74 22.29
N THR A 169 42.44 -37.23 22.17
CA THR A 169 43.61 -38.08 21.90
C THR A 169 44.70 -37.77 22.89
N ASP A 170 44.76 -38.66 23.85
CA ASP A 170 45.82 -38.87 24.81
C ASP A 170 47.09 -39.37 24.08
N GLN A 171 48.24 -39.20 24.75
CA GLN A 171 49.58 -39.73 24.46
C GLN A 171 50.51 -38.90 23.54
N VAL A 172 51.37 -38.12 24.20
CA VAL A 172 52.66 -37.67 23.68
C VAL A 172 53.74 -38.62 24.23
N GLU A 173 54.30 -39.46 23.36
CA GLU A 173 55.53 -40.21 23.64
C GLU A 173 56.73 -39.25 23.58
N VAL A 174 57.50 -39.25 24.67
CA VAL A 174 58.78 -38.55 24.81
C VAL A 174 59.86 -39.43 24.21
N THR A 175 60.70 -38.88 23.33
CA THR A 175 62.00 -39.48 23.00
C THR A 175 63.10 -38.46 23.23
N VAL A 176 64.11 -38.89 23.97
CA VAL A 176 65.32 -38.19 24.42
C VAL A 176 66.36 -38.16 23.31
#